data_AF-A0A946HKQ4-F1
#
_entry.id   AF-A0A946HKQ4-F1
#
_cell.length_a   1.000
_cell.length_b   1.000
_cell.length_c   1.000
_cell.angle_alpha   90.00
_cell.angle_beta   90.00
_cell.angle_gamma   90.00
#
_symmetry.space_group_name_H-M   'P 1'
#
loop_
_entity.id
_entity.type
_entity.pdbx_description
1 polymer ?
#
loop_
_entity_poly.entity_id
_entity_poly.type
_entity_poly.pdbx_seq_one_letter_code
_entity_poly.pdbx_strand_id
1 'polypeptide(L)'
;MLAMLLRRLFLGLVTVWIVSMIIFAGVEMLPGDSCTAFLEREAKGKLLENCREAQGLNRPAAERYFDWATSAARGDLGISANGEKSIAELVGDRLGNSLLLAACSLALGVPLAIFLGVVTGLWRDRPVDLAVSTLAIFAMTIPEFVSATVLILVFSVWLGWLPGIVLTSASAPASEFFPEIILPVLVLTMVMTAHILRMVRSSVIEVMAGDYIQMATLKGVPYWRIVFRHALPNALLPAINVVALTIAWL
;
A
#
# COMPACT_ATOMS: atom_id res chain seq x y z
N MET A 1 8.27 -4.65 -26.80
CA MET A 1 7.61 -3.96 -25.66
C MET A 1 6.11 -4.20 -25.63
N LEU A 2 5.36 -3.94 -26.71
CA LEU A 2 3.90 -4.19 -26.76
C LEU A 2 3.49 -5.62 -26.39
N ALA A 3 4.17 -6.64 -26.95
CA ALA A 3 3.90 -8.05 -26.63
C ALA A 3 4.14 -8.39 -25.14
N MET A 4 5.12 -7.74 -24.49
CA MET A 4 5.40 -7.91 -23.07
C MET A 4 4.31 -7.26 -22.21
N LEU A 5 3.85 -6.06 -22.58
CA LEU A 5 2.75 -5.36 -21.91
C LEU A 5 1.45 -6.15 -22.02
N LEU A 6 1.10 -6.63 -23.21
CA LEU A 6 -0.07 -7.47 -23.45
C LEU A 6 0.00 -8.78 -22.64
N ARG A 7 1.15 -9.45 -22.62
CA ARG A 7 1.34 -10.66 -21.81
C ARG A 7 1.14 -10.39 -20.32
N ARG A 8 1.65 -9.27 -19.80
CA ARG A 8 1.47 -8.87 -18.39
C ARG A 8 0.02 -8.52 -18.07
N LEU A 9 -0.66 -7.77 -18.94
CA LEU A 9 -2.08 -7.43 -18.77
C LEU A 9 -2.96 -8.68 -18.79
N PHE A 10 -2.70 -9.60 -19.73
CA PHE A 10 -3.42 -10.86 -19.80
C PHE A 10 -3.19 -11.72 -18.55
N LEU A 11 -1.94 -11.88 -18.10
CA LEU A 11 -1.64 -12.60 -16.87
C LEU A 11 -2.31 -11.95 -15.65
N GLY A 12 -2.33 -10.62 -15.59
CA GLY A 12 -3.04 -9.86 -14.55
C GLY A 12 -4.54 -10.15 -14.53
N LEU A 13 -5.19 -10.11 -15.69
CA LEU A 13 -6.61 -10.45 -15.82
C LEU A 13 -6.90 -11.89 -15.40
N VAL A 14 -6.06 -12.84 -15.83
CA VAL A 14 -6.17 -14.26 -15.42
C VAL A 14 -6.01 -14.40 -13.90
N THR A 15 -5.07 -13.69 -13.28
CA THR A 15 -4.90 -13.73 -11.82
C THR A 15 -6.11 -13.18 -11.08
N VAL A 16 -6.67 -12.04 -11.51
CA VAL A 16 -7.88 -11.46 -10.91
C VAL A 16 -9.06 -12.41 -11.06
N TRP A 17 -9.21 -13.02 -12.24
CA TRP A 17 -10.27 -13.99 -12.49
C TRP A 17 -10.15 -15.22 -11.58
N ILE A 18 -8.97 -15.84 -11.49
CA ILE A 18 -8.72 -16.99 -10.61
C ILE A 18 -9.00 -16.62 -9.14
N VAL A 19 -8.48 -15.48 -8.66
CA VAL A 19 -8.69 -15.02 -7.28
C VAL A 19 -10.17 -14.78 -7.01
N SER A 20 -10.90 -14.16 -7.94
CA SER A 20 -12.34 -13.94 -7.79
C SER A 20 -13.12 -15.24 -7.69
N MET A 21 -12.75 -16.26 -8.46
CA MET A 21 -13.38 -17.57 -8.43
C MET A 21 -13.09 -18.30 -7.11
N ILE A 22 -11.85 -18.21 -6.62
CA ILE A 22 -11.47 -18.77 -5.31
C ILE A 22 -12.26 -18.09 -4.19
N ILE A 23 -12.36 -16.76 -4.19
CA ILE A 23 -13.12 -16.02 -3.17
C ILE A 23 -14.60 -16.40 -3.23
N PHE A 24 -15.20 -16.42 -4.43
CA PHE A 24 -16.60 -16.80 -4.60
C PHE A 24 -16.87 -18.22 -4.11
N ALA A 25 -16.04 -19.19 -4.50
CA ALA A 25 -16.15 -20.56 -4.02
C ALA A 25 -15.98 -20.65 -2.49
N GLY A 26 -15.03 -19.89 -1.93
CA GLY A 26 -14.81 -19.80 -0.49
C GLY A 26 -16.04 -19.27 0.26
N VAL A 27 -16.69 -18.23 -0.26
CA VAL A 27 -17.92 -17.67 0.31
C VAL A 27 -19.07 -18.67 0.21
N GLU A 28 -19.20 -19.37 -0.90
CA GLU A 28 -20.25 -20.39 -1.12
C GLU A 28 -20.10 -21.61 -0.20
N MET A 29 -18.87 -21.95 0.19
CA MET A 29 -18.58 -23.07 1.09
C MET A 29 -18.81 -22.74 2.58
N LEU A 30 -18.94 -21.46 2.94
CA LEU A 30 -19.19 -21.07 4.33
C LEU A 30 -20.59 -21.55 4.79
N PRO A 31 -20.75 -21.95 6.05
CA PRO A 31 -22.07 -22.26 6.59
C PRO A 31 -22.91 -20.98 6.71
N GLY A 32 -23.80 -20.76 5.74
CA GLY A 32 -24.69 -19.59 5.67
C GLY A 32 -24.70 -18.95 4.29
N ASP A 33 -25.36 -17.80 4.19
CA ASP A 33 -25.40 -16.92 3.01
C ASP A 33 -25.61 -15.45 3.43
N SER A 34 -25.61 -14.52 2.46
CA SER A 34 -25.78 -13.09 2.74
C SER A 34 -27.09 -12.75 3.47
N CYS A 35 -28.17 -13.50 3.24
CA CYS A 35 -29.44 -13.31 3.93
C CYS A 35 -29.38 -13.79 5.38
N THR A 36 -28.71 -14.90 5.67
CA THR A 36 -28.48 -15.34 7.06
C THR A 36 -27.57 -14.39 7.83
N ALA A 37 -26.57 -13.79 7.16
CA ALA A 37 -25.69 -12.79 7.76
C ALA A 37 -26.42 -11.46 8.01
N PHE A 38 -27.32 -11.06 7.12
CA PHE A 38 -28.10 -9.82 7.26
C PHE A 38 -29.22 -9.94 8.30
N LEU A 39 -29.97 -11.04 8.30
CA LEU A 39 -31.11 -11.24 9.19
C LEU A 39 -30.70 -11.73 10.59
N GLU A 40 -29.48 -12.23 10.74
CA GLU A 40 -28.90 -12.75 11.99
C GLU A 40 -29.87 -13.67 12.75
N ARG A 41 -30.49 -13.16 13.82
CA ARG A 41 -31.40 -13.91 14.71
C ARG A 41 -32.76 -14.19 14.06
N GLU A 42 -33.16 -13.38 13.08
CA GLU A 42 -34.42 -13.47 12.35
C GLU A 42 -34.34 -14.35 11.09
N ALA A 43 -33.18 -14.96 10.82
CA ALA A 43 -32.93 -15.82 9.67
C ALA A 43 -33.66 -17.18 9.78
N LYS A 44 -35.01 -17.18 9.82
CA LYS A 44 -35.85 -18.37 9.99
C LYS A 44 -37.13 -18.30 9.16
N GLY A 45 -37.60 -19.48 8.75
CA GLY A 45 -38.88 -19.65 8.07
C GLY A 45 -39.01 -18.85 6.77
N LYS A 46 -40.22 -18.35 6.51
CA LYS A 46 -40.56 -17.65 5.26
C LYS A 46 -39.75 -16.37 5.03
N LEU A 47 -39.30 -15.70 6.09
CA LEU A 47 -38.57 -14.45 5.97
C LEU A 47 -37.17 -14.66 5.34
N LEU A 48 -36.51 -15.76 5.72
CA LEU A 48 -35.24 -16.17 5.11
C LEU A 48 -35.42 -16.62 3.65
N GLU A 49 -36.45 -17.42 3.37
CA GLU A 49 -36.74 -17.89 2.01
C GLU A 49 -37.05 -16.73 1.06
N ASN A 50 -37.87 -15.77 1.49
CA ASN A 50 -38.18 -14.57 0.72
C ASN A 50 -36.91 -13.74 0.43
N CYS A 51 -36.01 -13.61 1.41
CA CYS A 51 -34.73 -12.92 1.21
C CYS A 51 -33.87 -13.63 0.16
N ARG A 52 -33.75 -14.97 0.24
CA ARG A 52 -32.98 -15.76 -0.73
C ARG A 52 -33.52 -15.67 -2.14
N GLU A 53 -34.84 -15.66 -2.28
CA GLU A 53 -35.50 -15.50 -3.56
C GLU A 53 -35.29 -14.10 -4.13
N ALA A 54 -35.44 -13.05 -3.30
CA ALA A 54 -35.21 -11.66 -3.70
C ALA A 54 -33.75 -11.38 -4.11
N GLN A 55 -32.78 -11.98 -3.43
CA GLN A 55 -31.35 -11.85 -3.72
C GLN A 55 -30.86 -12.85 -4.77
N GLY A 56 -31.74 -13.68 -5.34
CA GLY A 56 -31.40 -14.66 -6.36
C GLY A 56 -30.46 -15.78 -5.87
N LEU A 57 -30.33 -15.99 -4.56
CA LEU A 57 -29.43 -16.98 -3.95
C LEU A 57 -29.82 -18.43 -4.27
N ASN A 58 -31.06 -18.67 -4.69
CA ASN A 58 -31.56 -19.99 -5.11
C ASN A 58 -31.07 -20.41 -6.51
N ARG A 59 -30.43 -19.51 -7.27
CA ARG A 59 -29.91 -19.80 -8.62
C ARG A 59 -28.61 -20.62 -8.55
N PRO A 60 -28.29 -21.41 -9.59
CA PRO A 60 -27.02 -22.12 -9.68
C PRO A 60 -25.82 -21.20 -9.45
N ALA A 61 -24.84 -21.66 -8.67
CA ALA A 61 -23.68 -20.86 -8.28
C ALA A 61 -22.90 -20.30 -9.49
N ALA A 62 -22.79 -21.08 -10.57
CA ALA A 62 -22.13 -20.64 -11.80
C ALA A 62 -22.83 -19.43 -12.44
N GLU A 63 -24.16 -19.44 -12.53
CA GLU A 63 -24.95 -18.33 -13.08
C GLU A 63 -24.76 -17.06 -12.23
N ARG A 64 -24.86 -17.19 -10.90
CA ARG A 64 -24.64 -16.07 -9.97
C ARG A 64 -23.24 -15.45 -10.12
N TYR A 65 -22.21 -16.29 -10.29
CA TYR A 65 -20.85 -15.81 -10.49
C TYR A 65 -20.69 -15.04 -11.80
N PHE A 66 -21.22 -15.55 -12.92
CA PHE A 66 -21.11 -14.86 -14.22
C PHE A 66 -21.94 -13.57 -14.25
N ASP A 67 -23.14 -13.56 -13.68
CA ASP A 67 -23.96 -12.36 -13.55
C ASP A 67 -23.22 -11.30 -12.72
N TRP A 68 -22.67 -11.68 -11.56
CA TRP A 68 -21.88 -10.78 -10.73
C TRP A 68 -20.61 -10.28 -11.44
N ALA A 69 -19.84 -11.17 -12.06
CA ALA A 69 -18.58 -10.82 -12.72
C ALA A 69 -18.80 -9.89 -13.91
N THR A 70 -19.87 -10.09 -14.69
CA THR A 70 -20.21 -9.23 -15.83
C THR A 70 -20.73 -7.87 -15.38
N SER A 71 -21.55 -7.80 -14.33
CA SER A 71 -21.98 -6.52 -13.73
C SER A 71 -20.79 -5.76 -13.13
N ALA A 72 -19.92 -6.44 -12.38
CA ALA A 72 -18.73 -5.84 -11.80
C ALA A 72 -17.77 -5.30 -12.88
N ALA A 73 -17.60 -6.04 -13.99
CA ALA A 73 -16.81 -5.58 -15.13
C ALA A 73 -17.40 -4.33 -15.83
N ARG A 74 -18.71 -4.07 -15.67
CA ARG A 74 -19.38 -2.84 -16.15
C ARG A 74 -19.38 -1.71 -15.11
N GLY A 75 -18.79 -1.94 -13.93
CA GLY A 75 -18.75 -0.99 -12.82
C GLY A 75 -19.93 -1.06 -11.85
N ASP A 76 -20.84 -2.03 -12.04
CA ASP A 76 -21.95 -2.28 -11.11
C ASP A 76 -21.56 -3.37 -10.11
N LEU A 77 -21.20 -2.95 -8.89
CA LEU A 77 -20.87 -3.85 -7.79
C LEU A 77 -22.10 -4.30 -6.99
N GLY A 78 -23.29 -3.81 -7.34
CA GLY A 78 -24.52 -4.05 -6.60
C GLY A 78 -24.73 -3.11 -5.41
N ILE A 79 -25.73 -3.44 -4.60
CA ILE A 79 -26.18 -2.68 -3.44
C ILE A 79 -25.73 -3.41 -2.16
N SER A 80 -25.46 -2.66 -1.10
CA SER A 80 -25.13 -3.20 0.21
C SER A 80 -26.22 -4.16 0.73
N ALA A 81 -25.84 -5.08 1.62
CA ALA A 81 -26.76 -6.09 2.16
C ALA A 81 -27.99 -5.48 2.87
N ASN A 82 -27.85 -4.27 3.44
CA ASN A 82 -28.93 -3.51 4.04
C ASN A 82 -29.73 -2.65 3.04
N GLY A 83 -29.37 -2.65 1.76
CA GLY A 83 -30.09 -1.94 0.69
C GLY A 83 -29.88 -0.43 0.65
N GLU A 84 -29.10 0.14 1.56
CA GLU A 84 -29.05 1.60 1.76
C GLU A 84 -28.13 2.32 0.78
N LYS A 85 -27.04 1.68 0.32
CA LYS A 85 -26.02 2.33 -0.52
C LYS A 85 -25.45 1.40 -1.59
N SER A 86 -24.99 1.99 -2.69
CA SER A 86 -24.24 1.23 -3.69
C SER A 86 -22.89 0.78 -3.12
N ILE A 87 -22.47 -0.45 -3.43
CA ILE A 87 -21.16 -0.98 -3.01
C ILE A 87 -20.03 -0.17 -3.67
N ALA A 88 -20.24 0.28 -4.91
CA ALA A 88 -19.29 1.10 -5.63
C ALA A 88 -18.98 2.42 -4.91
N GLU A 89 -19.98 3.10 -4.37
CA GLU A 89 -19.79 4.33 -3.56
C GLU A 89 -19.07 4.03 -2.25
N LEU A 90 -19.51 2.99 -1.53
CA LEU A 90 -18.90 2.57 -0.26
C LEU A 90 -17.42 2.18 -0.39
N VAL A 91 -17.06 1.51 -1.49
CA VAL A 91 -15.67 1.13 -1.79
C VAL A 91 -14.90 2.32 -2.34
N GLY A 92 -15.52 3.15 -3.19
CA GLY A 92 -14.92 4.33 -3.80
C GLY A 92 -14.42 5.34 -2.76
N ASP A 93 -15.26 5.70 -1.79
CA ASP A 93 -14.89 6.63 -0.71
C ASP A 93 -13.69 6.12 0.10
N ARG A 94 -13.72 4.84 0.46
CA ARG A 94 -12.62 4.21 1.22
C ARG A 94 -11.35 4.09 0.40
N LEU A 95 -11.46 3.73 -0.88
CA LEU A 95 -10.34 3.67 -1.80
C LEU A 95 -9.68 5.04 -1.96
N GLY A 96 -10.48 6.10 -2.06
CA GLY A 96 -10.00 7.49 -2.09
C GLY A 96 -9.16 7.82 -0.86
N ASN A 97 -9.64 7.46 0.33
CA ASN A 97 -8.93 7.69 1.59
C ASN A 97 -7.64 6.86 1.70
N SER A 98 -7.66 5.59 1.27
CA SER A 98 -6.46 4.75 1.19
C SER A 98 -5.43 5.32 0.21
N LEU A 99 -5.87 5.78 -0.97
CA LEU A 99 -5.00 6.41 -1.97
C LEU A 99 -4.41 7.73 -1.45
N LEU A 100 -5.18 8.54 -0.73
CA LEU A 100 -4.69 9.76 -0.10
C LEU A 100 -3.59 9.45 0.92
N LEU A 101 -3.84 8.47 1.80
CA LEU A 101 -2.87 8.03 2.80
C LEU A 101 -1.60 7.49 2.15
N ALA A 102 -1.73 6.66 1.12
CA ALA A 102 -0.62 6.10 0.37
C ALA A 102 0.17 7.18 -0.36
N ALA A 103 -0.51 8.11 -1.04
CA ALA A 103 0.10 9.22 -1.74
C ALA A 103 0.91 10.13 -0.80
N CYS A 104 0.35 10.50 0.36
CA CYS A 104 1.06 11.29 1.37
C CYS A 104 2.30 10.55 1.91
N SER A 105 2.16 9.25 2.20
CA SER A 105 3.26 8.42 2.69
C SER A 105 4.37 8.29 1.65
N LEU A 106 4.03 8.06 0.38
CA LEU A 106 4.97 7.98 -0.73
C LEU A 106 5.67 9.32 -0.99
N ALA A 107 4.92 10.41 -1.01
CA ALA A 107 5.44 11.76 -1.25
C ALA A 107 6.46 12.19 -0.19
N LEU A 108 6.31 11.72 1.06
CA LEU A 108 7.26 12.02 2.13
C LEU A 108 8.40 11.00 2.19
N GLY A 109 8.06 9.71 2.26
CA GLY A 109 9.04 8.70 2.61
C GLY A 109 9.92 8.26 1.44
N VAL A 110 9.47 8.27 0.17
CA VAL A 110 10.35 7.93 -0.95
C VAL A 110 11.47 8.96 -1.12
N PRO A 111 11.20 10.28 -1.19
CA PRO A 111 12.26 11.29 -1.25
C PRO A 111 13.17 11.25 -0.03
N LEU A 112 12.60 11.09 1.17
CA LEU A 112 13.38 11.00 2.42
C LEU A 112 14.33 9.80 2.41
N ALA A 113 13.84 8.62 2.02
CA ALA A 113 14.63 7.40 1.97
C ALA A 113 15.74 7.44 0.94
N ILE A 114 15.44 7.96 -0.26
CA ILE A 114 16.46 8.15 -1.30
C ILE A 114 17.50 9.16 -0.82
N PHE A 115 17.09 10.29 -0.28
CA PHE A 115 18.00 11.32 0.22
C PHE A 115 18.93 10.76 1.30
N LEU A 116 18.37 10.15 2.35
CA LEU A 116 19.16 9.57 3.43
C LEU A 116 20.02 8.39 2.95
N GLY A 117 19.52 7.56 2.04
CA GLY A 117 20.29 6.45 1.46
C GLY A 117 21.49 6.92 0.65
N VAL A 118 21.32 8.00 -0.12
CA VAL A 118 22.41 8.64 -0.86
C VAL A 118 23.44 9.24 0.10
N VAL A 119 22.99 10.00 1.10
CA VAL A 119 23.88 10.65 2.07
C VAL A 119 24.70 9.60 2.84
N THR A 120 24.05 8.56 3.35
CA THR A 120 24.72 7.48 4.09
C THR A 120 25.64 6.64 3.20
N GLY A 121 25.30 6.45 1.91
CA GLY A 121 26.16 5.76 0.95
C GLY A 121 27.41 6.55 0.56
N LEU A 122 27.29 7.87 0.36
CA LEU A 122 28.41 8.76 0.02
C LEU A 122 29.33 9.02 1.22
N TRP A 123 28.78 9.04 2.43
CA TRP A 123 29.52 9.19 3.68
C TRP A 123 29.63 7.87 4.44
N ARG A 124 29.89 6.79 3.71
CA ARG A 124 30.10 5.46 4.26
C ARG A 124 31.08 5.49 5.44
N ASP A 125 30.73 4.77 6.50
CA ASP A 125 31.53 4.58 7.72
C ASP A 125 31.81 5.88 8.52
N ARG A 126 31.10 6.98 8.20
CA ARG A 126 31.11 8.23 8.99
C ARG A 126 30.02 8.21 10.07
N PRO A 127 30.10 9.07 11.10
CA PRO A 127 29.09 9.12 12.16
C PRO A 127 27.66 9.33 11.64
N VAL A 128 27.48 10.08 10.54
CA VAL A 128 26.16 10.28 9.92
C VAL A 128 25.59 8.96 9.40
N ASP A 129 26.41 8.17 8.69
CA ASP A 129 26.04 6.84 8.22
C ASP A 129 25.71 5.91 9.40
N LEU A 130 26.60 5.83 10.38
CA LEU A 130 26.41 5.00 11.57
C LEU A 130 25.10 5.34 12.30
N ALA A 131 24.83 6.62 12.55
CA ALA A 131 23.62 7.05 13.26
C ALA A 131 22.34 6.75 12.47
N VAL A 132 22.29 7.13 11.20
CA VAL A 132 21.09 6.97 10.36
C VAL A 132 20.84 5.50 10.04
N SER A 133 21.88 4.74 9.69
CA SER A 133 21.76 3.30 9.42
C SER A 133 21.34 2.53 10.67
N THR A 134 21.85 2.89 11.85
CA THR A 134 21.43 2.28 13.13
C THR A 134 19.96 2.58 13.42
N LEU A 135 19.53 3.84 13.28
CA LEU A 135 18.14 4.23 13.46
C LEU A 135 17.21 3.48 12.48
N ALA A 136 17.61 3.35 11.22
CA ALA A 136 16.86 2.59 10.21
C ALA A 136 16.75 1.09 10.57
N ILE A 137 17.81 0.48 11.11
CA ILE A 137 17.77 -0.92 11.56
C ILE A 137 16.81 -1.09 12.74
N PHE A 138 16.83 -0.17 13.72
CA PHE A 138 15.85 -0.18 14.81
C PHE A 138 14.43 -0.03 14.27
N ALA A 139 14.19 0.92 13.37
CA ALA A 139 12.89 1.15 12.77
C ALA A 139 12.33 -0.08 12.03
N MET A 140 13.20 -0.84 11.35
CA MET A 140 12.83 -2.06 10.64
C MET A 140 12.56 -3.26 11.57
N THR A 141 13.11 -3.24 12.78
CA THR A 141 13.01 -4.35 13.74
C THR A 141 11.76 -4.24 14.61
N ILE A 142 11.28 -3.02 14.85
CA ILE A 142 10.08 -2.78 15.65
C ILE A 142 8.85 -3.08 14.79
N PRO A 143 7.92 -3.94 15.25
CA PRO A 143 6.68 -4.19 14.53
C PRO A 143 5.85 -2.91 14.36
N GLU A 144 5.20 -2.77 13.21
CA GLU A 144 4.50 -1.53 12.84
C GLU A 144 3.37 -1.17 13.81
N PHE A 145 2.61 -2.17 14.27
CA PHE A 145 1.56 -1.96 15.27
C PHE A 145 2.13 -1.44 16.59
N VAL A 146 3.37 -1.82 16.96
CA VAL A 146 4.05 -1.31 18.16
C VAL A 146 4.43 0.15 17.94
N SER A 147 5.05 0.47 16.79
CA SER A 147 5.39 1.84 16.41
C SER A 147 4.16 2.75 16.41
N ALA A 148 3.05 2.29 15.82
CA ALA A 148 1.77 3.00 15.80
C ALA A 148 1.23 3.22 17.22
N THR A 149 1.24 2.17 18.07
CA THR A 149 0.76 2.26 19.46
C THR A 149 1.57 3.27 20.28
N VAL A 150 2.90 3.26 20.14
CA VAL A 150 3.79 4.22 20.83
C VAL A 150 3.54 5.65 20.35
N LEU A 151 3.42 5.84 19.04
CA LEU A 151 3.11 7.15 18.45
C LEU A 151 1.76 7.70 18.95
N ILE A 152 0.73 6.86 19.01
CA ILE A 152 -0.58 7.23 19.58
C ILE A 152 -0.44 7.59 21.07
N LEU A 153 0.24 6.76 21.87
CA LEU A 153 0.44 7.02 23.29
C LEU A 153 1.12 8.38 23.54
N VAL A 154 2.19 8.67 22.80
CA VAL A 154 2.96 9.89 22.99
C VAL A 154 2.21 11.11 22.45
N PHE A 155 1.81 11.09 21.17
CA PHE A 155 1.29 12.29 20.49
C PHE A 155 -0.21 12.51 20.69
N SER A 156 -0.97 11.44 20.92
CA SER A 156 -2.40 11.56 21.16
C SER A 156 -2.75 11.61 22.64
N VAL A 157 -2.24 10.65 23.43
CA VAL A 157 -2.66 10.52 24.84
C VAL A 157 -1.89 11.46 25.76
N TRP A 158 -0.56 11.49 25.69
CA TRP A 158 0.25 12.31 26.60
C TRP A 158 0.31 13.78 26.18
N LEU A 159 0.58 14.05 24.89
CA LEU A 159 0.75 15.40 24.37
C LEU A 159 -0.56 16.05 23.93
N GLY A 160 -1.56 15.27 23.51
CA GLY A 160 -2.82 15.79 22.99
C GLY A 160 -2.69 16.59 21.69
N TRP A 161 -1.61 16.39 20.93
CA TRP A 161 -1.32 17.14 19.69
C TRP A 161 -2.10 16.62 18.49
N LEU A 162 -2.30 15.31 18.42
CA LEU A 162 -2.89 14.64 17.27
C LEU A 162 -4.00 13.67 17.71
N PRO A 163 -5.05 13.49 16.90
CA PRO A 163 -6.07 12.48 17.17
C PRO A 163 -5.50 11.06 17.01
N GLY A 164 -5.91 10.15 17.89
CA GLY A 164 -5.48 8.75 17.86
C GLY A 164 -6.43 7.83 17.07
N ILE A 165 -7.58 8.36 16.65
CA ILE A 165 -8.61 7.67 15.88
C ILE A 165 -9.16 8.58 14.79
N VAL A 166 -9.65 7.97 13.73
CA VAL A 166 -10.35 8.66 12.63
C VAL A 166 -11.84 8.73 13.00
N LEU A 167 -12.37 9.93 13.18
CA LEU A 167 -13.82 10.15 13.40
C LEU A 167 -14.50 10.73 12.17
N THR A 168 -13.71 11.22 11.22
CA THR A 168 -14.18 11.83 10.00
C THR A 168 -14.87 10.80 9.09
N SER A 169 -16.04 11.17 8.55
CA SER A 169 -16.80 10.30 7.65
C SER A 169 -16.01 10.02 6.37
N ALA A 170 -16.14 8.82 5.79
CA ALA A 170 -15.39 8.43 4.59
C ALA A 170 -15.62 9.37 3.37
N SER A 171 -16.76 10.05 3.32
CA SER A 171 -17.15 10.99 2.26
C SER A 171 -16.75 12.45 2.51
N ALA A 172 -16.03 12.73 3.61
CA ALA A 172 -15.60 14.10 3.95
C ALA A 172 -14.51 14.60 2.98
N PRO A 173 -14.32 15.92 2.84
CA PRO A 173 -13.24 16.45 2.03
C PRO A 173 -11.86 16.12 2.62
N ALA A 174 -10.87 15.89 1.74
CA ALA A 174 -9.49 15.52 2.11
C ALA A 174 -8.83 16.47 3.12
N SER A 175 -9.23 17.75 3.14
CA SER A 175 -8.75 18.75 4.10
C SER A 175 -9.04 18.39 5.57
N GLU A 176 -10.15 17.71 5.84
CA GLU A 176 -10.58 17.36 7.20
C GLU A 176 -9.80 16.16 7.75
N PHE A 177 -9.26 15.31 6.86
CA PHE A 177 -8.47 14.14 7.24
C PHE A 177 -7.03 14.46 7.65
N PHE A 178 -6.49 15.63 7.31
CA PHE A 178 -5.07 15.94 7.53
C PHE A 178 -4.58 15.69 8.96
N PRO A 179 -5.28 16.14 10.02
CA PRO A 179 -4.85 15.86 11.39
C PRO A 179 -4.88 14.36 11.73
N GLU A 180 -5.85 13.63 11.17
CA GLU A 180 -6.11 12.21 11.45
C GLU A 180 -5.13 11.27 10.74
N ILE A 181 -4.57 11.68 9.60
CA ILE A 181 -3.63 10.86 8.81
C ILE A 181 -2.17 11.02 9.22
N ILE A 182 -1.79 12.05 9.98
CA ILE A 182 -0.38 12.34 10.31
C ILE A 182 0.28 11.15 11.00
N LEU A 183 -0.35 10.58 12.03
CA LEU A 183 0.22 9.46 12.78
C LEU A 183 0.41 8.21 11.91
N PRO A 184 -0.62 7.75 11.15
CA PRO A 184 -0.45 6.69 10.16
C PRO A 184 0.65 6.97 9.13
N VAL A 185 0.70 8.18 8.56
CA VAL A 185 1.73 8.58 7.59
C VAL A 185 3.12 8.50 8.21
N LEU A 186 3.30 8.92 9.47
CA LEU A 186 4.59 8.81 10.16
C LEU A 186 5.03 7.34 10.35
N VAL A 187 4.12 6.44 10.70
CA VAL A 187 4.42 5.01 10.81
C VAL A 187 4.85 4.44 9.45
N LEU A 188 4.03 4.67 8.41
CA LEU A 188 4.27 4.16 7.07
C LEU A 188 5.58 4.70 6.48
N THR A 189 5.84 6.00 6.66
CA THR A 189 7.08 6.65 6.20
C THR A 189 8.31 6.14 6.94
N MET A 190 8.22 5.89 8.25
CA MET A 190 9.33 5.34 9.04
C MET A 190 9.75 3.96 8.53
N VAL A 191 8.79 3.05 8.33
CA VAL A 191 9.03 1.69 7.84
C VAL A 191 9.56 1.72 6.42
N MET A 192 8.88 2.44 5.52
CA MET A 192 9.28 2.57 4.13
C MET A 192 10.69 3.17 3.99
N THR A 193 11.02 4.17 4.81
CA THR A 193 12.34 4.78 4.83
C THR A 193 13.41 3.75 5.19
N ALA A 194 13.18 2.92 6.20
CA ALA A 194 14.15 1.92 6.63
C ALA A 194 14.53 0.92 5.51
N HIS A 195 13.55 0.46 4.72
CA HIS A 195 13.78 -0.48 3.63
C HIS A 195 14.49 0.16 2.43
N ILE A 196 13.96 1.28 1.93
CA ILE A 196 14.48 1.92 0.70
C ILE A 196 15.87 2.51 0.96
N LEU A 197 16.08 3.15 2.11
CA LEU A 197 17.36 3.75 2.48
C LEU A 197 18.50 2.74 2.42
N ARG A 198 18.32 1.55 3.01
CA ARG A 198 19.36 0.51 3.04
C ARG A 198 19.72 0.03 1.64
N MET A 199 18.72 -0.14 0.77
CA MET A 199 18.95 -0.55 -0.61
C MET A 199 19.71 0.52 -1.39
N VAL A 200 19.29 1.79 -1.27
CA VAL A 200 19.95 2.93 -1.92
C VAL A 200 21.38 3.06 -1.42
N ARG A 201 21.60 2.99 -0.10
CA ARG A 201 22.94 3.03 0.51
C ARG A 201 23.86 1.96 -0.07
N SER A 202 23.41 0.71 -0.08
CA SER A 202 24.20 -0.41 -0.62
C SER A 202 24.55 -0.18 -2.10
N SER A 203 23.56 0.24 -2.89
CA SER A 203 23.73 0.46 -4.32
C SER A 203 24.68 1.64 -4.62
N VAL A 204 24.61 2.71 -3.83
CA VAL A 204 25.53 3.86 -3.93
C VAL A 204 26.96 3.44 -3.63
N ILE A 205 27.17 2.65 -2.56
CA ILE A 205 28.51 2.17 -2.19
C ILE A 205 29.10 1.30 -3.30
N GLU A 206 28.32 0.36 -3.84
CA GLU A 206 28.74 -0.53 -4.93
C GLU A 206 29.10 0.25 -6.20
N VAL A 207 28.21 1.17 -6.61
CA VAL A 207 28.42 2.00 -7.80
C VAL A 207 29.65 2.91 -7.65
N MET A 208 29.84 3.53 -6.48
CA MET A 208 31.00 4.40 -6.22
C MET A 208 32.33 3.64 -6.23
N ALA A 209 32.32 2.32 -5.99
CA ALA A 209 33.51 1.46 -6.08
C ALA A 209 33.84 1.00 -7.52
N GLY A 210 32.95 1.23 -8.49
CA GLY A 210 33.09 0.73 -9.85
C GLY A 210 34.22 1.36 -10.66
N ASP A 211 34.79 0.60 -11.59
CA ASP A 211 35.95 0.99 -12.42
C ASP A 211 35.72 2.27 -13.22
N TYR A 212 34.49 2.50 -13.71
CA TYR A 212 34.15 3.70 -14.46
C TYR A 212 34.17 4.97 -13.60
N ILE A 213 33.88 4.85 -12.30
CA ILE A 213 33.99 5.95 -11.33
C ILE A 213 35.46 6.22 -11.02
N GLN A 214 36.28 5.16 -10.85
CA GLN A 214 37.73 5.30 -10.68
C GLN A 214 38.35 6.01 -11.90
N MET A 215 37.99 5.60 -13.11
CA MET A 215 38.46 6.26 -14.34
C MET A 215 38.01 7.72 -14.44
N ALA A 216 36.77 8.04 -14.05
CA ALA A 216 36.29 9.42 -14.01
C ALA A 216 37.10 10.28 -13.00
N THR A 217 37.47 9.68 -11.86
CA THR A 217 38.31 10.32 -10.84
C THR A 217 39.72 10.58 -11.37
N LEU A 218 40.33 9.59 -12.04
CA LEU A 218 41.65 9.73 -12.68
C LEU A 218 41.67 10.78 -13.80
N LYS A 219 40.54 10.97 -14.50
CA LYS A 219 40.35 12.02 -15.49
C LYS A 219 40.13 13.42 -14.88
N GLY A 220 40.12 13.56 -13.56
CA GLY A 220 39.93 14.83 -12.86
C GLY A 220 38.49 15.36 -12.91
N VAL A 221 37.49 14.49 -13.14
CA VAL A 221 36.08 14.90 -13.11
C VAL A 221 35.73 15.34 -11.68
N PRO A 222 35.09 16.50 -11.48
CA PRO A 222 34.76 16.98 -10.14
C PRO A 222 33.79 16.02 -9.42
N TYR A 223 34.01 15.81 -8.11
CA TYR A 223 33.25 14.84 -7.29
C TYR A 223 31.73 14.97 -7.45
N TRP A 224 31.18 16.19 -7.44
CA TRP A 224 29.74 16.40 -7.61
C TRP A 224 29.21 15.93 -8.97
N ARG A 225 30.00 16.07 -10.04
CA ARG A 225 29.62 15.57 -11.36
C ARG A 225 29.69 14.03 -11.40
N ILE A 226 30.66 13.43 -10.72
CA ILE A 226 30.73 11.96 -10.54
C ILE A 226 29.46 11.47 -9.84
N VAL A 227 29.10 12.07 -8.71
CA VAL A 227 27.92 11.68 -7.91
C VAL A 227 26.63 11.84 -8.71
N PHE A 228 26.28 13.06 -9.14
CA PHE A 228 24.96 13.33 -9.71
C PHE A 228 24.79 12.82 -11.14
N ARG A 229 25.86 12.74 -11.93
CA ARG A 229 25.76 12.36 -13.36
C ARG A 229 26.11 10.90 -13.62
N HIS A 230 26.98 10.29 -12.82
CA HIS A 230 27.48 8.94 -13.07
C HIS A 230 27.04 7.94 -12.00
N ALA A 231 27.06 8.30 -10.72
CA ALA A 231 26.75 7.38 -9.64
C ALA A 231 25.23 7.23 -9.42
N LEU A 232 24.53 8.33 -9.14
CA LEU A 232 23.11 8.30 -8.74
C LEU A 232 22.17 7.64 -9.76
N PRO A 233 22.23 7.95 -11.07
CA PRO A 233 21.33 7.31 -12.03
C PRO A 233 21.46 5.78 -12.07
N ASN A 234 22.67 5.26 -11.83
CA ASN A 234 22.92 3.82 -11.81
C ASN A 234 22.57 3.19 -10.45
N ALA A 235 22.87 3.89 -9.35
CA ALA A 235 22.59 3.42 -8.00
C ALA A 235 21.08 3.38 -7.66
N LEU A 236 20.24 4.12 -8.39
CA LEU A 236 18.80 4.13 -8.16
C LEU A 236 18.05 3.01 -8.89
N LEU A 237 18.65 2.33 -9.87
CA LEU A 237 17.98 1.25 -10.60
C LEU A 237 17.46 0.12 -9.68
N PRO A 238 18.25 -0.37 -8.70
CA PRO A 238 17.76 -1.37 -7.76
C PRO A 238 16.73 -0.80 -6.78
N ALA A 239 16.86 0.48 -6.42
CA ALA A 239 15.93 1.16 -5.53
C ALA A 239 14.52 1.27 -6.12
N ILE A 240 14.39 1.42 -7.45
CA ILE A 240 13.09 1.45 -8.14
C ILE A 240 12.30 0.16 -7.89
N ASN A 241 12.96 -1.00 -7.91
CA ASN A 241 12.29 -2.27 -7.63
C ASN A 241 11.79 -2.35 -6.19
N VAL A 242 12.60 -1.90 -5.23
CA VAL A 242 12.19 -1.87 -3.81
C VAL A 242 11.04 -0.89 -3.60
N VAL A 243 11.12 0.31 -4.18
CA VAL A 243 10.02 1.29 -4.16
C VAL A 243 8.74 0.68 -4.74
N ALA A 244 8.82 -0.02 -5.87
CA ALA A 244 7.66 -0.67 -6.49
C ALA A 244 7.04 -1.75 -5.59
N LEU A 245 7.87 -2.55 -4.91
CA LEU A 245 7.40 -3.54 -3.94
C LEU A 245 6.78 -2.89 -2.70
N THR A 246 7.33 -1.77 -2.23
CA THR A 246 6.77 -1.05 -1.08
C THR A 246 5.45 -0.37 -1.43
N ILE A 247 5.30 0.16 -2.65
CA ILE A 247 4.01 0.69 -3.14
C ILE A 247 2.95 -0.41 -3.14
N ALA A 248 3.29 -1.64 -3.51
CA ALA A 248 2.34 -2.76 -3.52
C ALA A 248 1.96 -3.25 -2.10
N TRP A 249 2.75 -2.88 -1.09
CA TRP A 249 2.51 -3.20 0.31
C TRP A 249 1.61 -2.16 1.02
N LEU A 250 1.63 -0.91 0.54
CA LEU A 250 0.75 0.20 0.98
C LEU A 250 -0.70 0.01 0.52
#